data_AF-A0AAD0SPM9-F1
#
_entry.id   AF-A0AAD0SPM9-F1
#
_cell.length_a   1.000
_cell.length_b   1.000
_cell.length_c   1.000
_cell.angle_alpha   90.00
_cell.angle_beta   90.00
_cell.angle_gamma   90.00
#
_symmetry.space_group_name_H-M   'P 1'
#
loop_
_entity.id
_entity.type
_entity.pdbx_description
1 polymer ?
#
loop_
_entity_poly.entity_id
_entity_poly.type
_entity_poly.pdbx_seq_one_letter_code
_entity_poly.pdbx_strand_id
1 'polypeptide(L)'
;MDKNKIILFDLDGTLINSTDAIVSTFYHSFKELQFDFKGNDESIKSLIGYPLDIMYKSLGVDESKVWDFVDSYKNRYRVISIAQTTLLENAYEAVELAAKIGRVSVVTTKTRTYTMPLLEHFNIAQFFEIVTGRENVQNPKPDPEPILVTLKQMNYDKNKHSVWMIGDTKLDLIAANEANINSVGVLCGYGNEKELREYTNFVESNALNAIKYLKNL
;
A
#
# COMPACT_ATOMS: atom_id res chain seq x y z
N MET A 1 4.51 -1.30 -28.33
CA MET A 1 5.57 -2.05 -27.61
C MET A 1 4.89 -3.10 -26.78
N ASP A 2 5.34 -4.35 -26.86
CA ASP A 2 4.81 -5.40 -26.01
C ASP A 2 5.24 -5.10 -24.57
N LYS A 3 4.28 -4.83 -23.69
CA LYS A 3 4.55 -4.39 -22.31
C LYS A 3 4.85 -5.61 -21.44
N ASN A 4 6.03 -6.19 -21.62
CA ASN A 4 6.46 -7.39 -20.91
C ASN A 4 6.71 -7.17 -19.41
N LYS A 5 6.65 -5.93 -18.92
CA LYS A 5 6.77 -5.60 -17.49
C LYS A 5 5.40 -5.39 -16.87
N ILE A 6 5.16 -6.03 -15.74
CA ILE A 6 4.05 -5.72 -14.82
C ILE A 6 4.64 -5.09 -13.57
N ILE A 7 4.12 -3.93 -13.19
CA ILE A 7 4.59 -3.13 -12.07
C ILE A 7 3.41 -2.96 -11.11
N LEU A 8 3.57 -3.53 -9.91
CA LEU A 8 2.59 -3.46 -8.83
C LEU A 8 3.11 -2.45 -7.81
N PHE A 9 2.27 -1.50 -7.42
CA PHE A 9 2.59 -0.53 -6.39
C PHE A 9 1.77 -0.80 -5.13
N ASP A 10 2.40 -0.72 -3.95
CA ASP A 10 1.66 -0.32 -2.76
C ASP A 10 1.25 1.16 -2.84
N LEU A 11 0.46 1.63 -1.88
CA LEU A 11 -0.13 2.95 -1.87
C LEU A 11 0.43 3.82 -0.74
N ASP A 12 0.19 3.45 0.51
CA ASP A 12 0.50 4.27 1.68
C ASP A 12 1.98 4.16 2.03
N GLY A 13 2.72 5.27 1.97
CA GLY A 13 4.18 5.26 2.14
C GLY A 13 4.96 4.98 0.85
N THR A 14 4.27 4.56 -0.21
CA THR A 14 4.86 4.28 -1.52
C THR A 14 4.49 5.34 -2.58
N LEU A 15 3.21 5.68 -2.71
CA LEU A 15 2.72 6.71 -3.65
C LEU A 15 2.11 7.92 -2.96
N ILE A 16 1.51 7.73 -1.78
CA ILE A 16 0.84 8.78 -1.02
C ILE A 16 1.36 8.84 0.40
N ASN A 17 1.33 10.04 0.98
CA ASN A 17 1.43 10.23 2.41
C ASN A 17 0.02 10.47 2.98
N SER A 18 -0.53 9.47 3.66
CA SER A 18 -1.84 9.55 4.32
C SER A 18 -1.73 9.52 5.85
N THR A 19 -0.52 9.73 6.39
CA THR A 19 -0.21 9.60 7.82
C THR A 19 -1.13 10.43 8.70
N ASP A 20 -1.34 11.70 8.34
CA ASP A 20 -2.20 12.61 9.11
C ASP A 20 -3.67 12.17 9.10
N ALA A 21 -4.15 11.71 7.95
CA ALA A 21 -5.49 11.14 7.82
C ALA A 21 -5.65 9.87 8.68
N ILE A 22 -4.66 8.98 8.66
CA ILE A 22 -4.67 7.74 9.44
C ILE A 22 -4.67 8.07 10.94
N VAL A 23 -3.67 8.80 11.42
CA VAL A 23 -3.47 9.08 12.84
C VAL A 23 -4.67 9.82 13.42
N SER A 24 -5.16 10.87 12.75
CA SER A 24 -6.33 11.62 13.24
C SER A 24 -7.61 10.77 13.27
N THR A 25 -7.77 9.82 12.35
CA THR A 25 -8.91 8.90 12.33
C THR A 25 -8.83 7.83 13.43
N PHE A 26 -7.63 7.36 13.76
CA PHE A 26 -7.43 6.48 14.92
C PHE A 26 -7.85 7.19 16.22
N TYR A 27 -7.36 8.40 16.46
CA TYR A 27 -7.78 9.19 17.63
C TYR A 27 -9.27 9.51 17.64
N HIS A 28 -9.88 9.76 16.48
CA HIS A 28 -11.33 9.91 16.37
C HIS A 28 -12.06 8.68 16.90
N SER A 29 -11.66 7.49 16.45
CA SER A 29 -12.31 6.24 16.86
C SER A 29 -12.10 5.92 18.33
N PHE A 30 -10.89 6.19 18.87
CA PHE A 30 -10.64 6.06 20.31
C PHE A 30 -11.54 6.98 21.13
N LYS A 31 -11.72 8.23 20.68
CA LYS A 31 -12.60 9.19 21.36
C LYS A 31 -14.07 8.80 21.25
N GLU A 32 -14.53 8.43 20.06
CA GLU A 32 -15.93 8.07 19.78
C GLU A 32 -16.38 6.86 20.61
N LEU A 33 -15.52 5.84 20.71
CA LEU A 33 -15.80 4.59 21.41
C LEU A 33 -15.28 4.58 22.86
N GLN A 34 -14.91 5.76 23.39
CA GLN A 34 -14.47 5.95 24.78
C GLN A 34 -13.32 5.01 25.21
N PHE A 35 -12.38 4.76 24.30
CA PHE A 35 -11.19 3.95 24.55
C PHE A 35 -10.05 4.80 25.09
N ASP A 36 -9.52 4.39 26.24
CA ASP A 36 -8.41 5.06 26.90
C ASP A 36 -7.07 4.62 26.30
N PHE A 37 -6.77 5.14 25.11
CA PHE A 37 -5.53 4.84 24.39
C PHE A 37 -4.29 5.37 25.14
N LYS A 38 -3.36 4.46 25.45
CA LYS A 38 -2.13 4.76 26.20
C LYS A 38 -0.88 4.98 25.34
N GLY A 39 -0.98 4.78 24.04
CA GLY A 39 0.12 4.98 23.11
C GLY A 39 0.25 6.42 22.64
N ASN A 40 0.96 6.59 21.53
CA ASN A 40 1.20 7.87 20.86
C ASN A 40 1.16 7.68 19.34
N ASP A 41 1.45 8.76 18.61
CA ASP A 41 1.45 8.76 17.15
C ASP A 41 2.38 7.68 16.57
N GLU A 42 3.57 7.47 17.15
CA GLU A 42 4.52 6.44 16.69
C GLU A 42 3.99 5.02 16.91
N SER A 43 3.18 4.82 17.95
CA SER A 43 2.49 3.54 18.16
C SER A 43 1.53 3.21 17.01
N ILE A 44 0.85 4.22 16.45
CA ILE A 44 -0.03 4.06 15.29
C ILE A 44 0.79 3.94 14.00
N LYS A 45 1.76 4.84 13.79
CA LYS A 45 2.57 4.91 12.56
C LYS A 45 3.35 3.63 12.28
N SER A 46 3.93 3.03 13.33
CA SER A 46 4.66 1.76 13.24
C SER A 46 3.80 0.57 12.76
N LEU A 47 2.47 0.72 12.75
CA LEU A 47 1.53 -0.29 12.29
C LEU A 47 0.94 0.03 10.90
N ILE A 48 1.31 1.16 10.29
CA ILE A 48 0.82 1.49 8.94
C ILE A 48 1.37 0.46 7.94
N GLY A 49 0.48 0.01 7.05
CA GLY A 49 0.71 -1.13 6.16
C GLY A 49 -0.06 -2.38 6.61
N TYR A 50 -0.35 -2.54 7.90
CA TYR A 50 -1.21 -3.63 8.38
C TYR A 50 -2.70 -3.31 8.17
N PRO A 51 -3.56 -4.35 8.04
CA PRO A 51 -5.01 -4.21 8.12
C PRO A 51 -5.47 -3.53 9.42
N LEU A 52 -6.51 -2.70 9.35
CA LEU A 52 -7.03 -1.93 10.49
C LEU A 52 -7.37 -2.80 11.71
N ASP A 53 -7.92 -4.00 11.49
CA ASP A 53 -8.24 -4.92 12.57
C ASP A 53 -7.00 -5.39 13.33
N ILE A 54 -5.90 -5.65 12.62
CA ILE A 54 -4.60 -5.97 13.23
C ILE A 54 -4.04 -4.74 13.95
N MET A 55 -4.12 -3.56 13.32
CA MET A 55 -3.65 -2.32 13.96
C MET A 55 -4.37 -2.05 15.28
N TYR A 56 -5.71 -2.11 15.32
CA TYR A 56 -6.48 -1.89 16.54
C TYR A 56 -6.20 -2.93 17.62
N LYS A 57 -6.09 -4.22 17.27
CA LYS A 57 -5.69 -5.28 18.22
C LYS A 57 -4.32 -4.99 18.83
N SER A 58 -3.34 -4.61 18.00
CA SER A 58 -1.99 -4.25 18.46
C SER A 58 -1.95 -3.01 19.35
N LEU A 59 -2.93 -2.10 19.21
CA LEU A 59 -3.08 -0.92 20.06
C LEU A 59 -3.91 -1.18 21.33
N GLY A 60 -4.27 -2.44 21.59
CA GLY A 60 -4.95 -2.88 22.83
C GLY A 60 -6.47 -2.91 22.77
N VAL A 61 -7.08 -2.80 21.59
CA VAL A 61 -8.53 -2.98 21.44
C VAL A 61 -8.87 -4.46 21.51
N ASP A 62 -9.83 -4.81 22.38
CA ASP A 62 -10.32 -6.18 22.54
C ASP A 62 -10.87 -6.74 21.22
N GLU A 63 -10.58 -8.01 20.93
CA GLU A 63 -11.01 -8.69 19.70
C GLU A 63 -12.51 -8.62 19.44
N SER A 64 -13.33 -8.64 20.51
CA SER A 64 -14.79 -8.53 20.41
C SER A 64 -15.30 -7.16 19.96
N LYS A 65 -14.48 -6.11 20.04
CA LYS A 65 -14.83 -4.72 19.70
C LYS A 65 -14.10 -4.19 18.48
N VAL A 66 -13.06 -4.87 18.00
CA VAL A 66 -12.19 -4.39 16.90
C VAL A 66 -12.99 -3.90 15.69
N TRP A 67 -14.05 -4.60 15.30
CA TRP A 67 -14.85 -4.22 14.14
C TRP A 67 -15.64 -2.91 14.35
N ASP A 68 -16.06 -2.60 15.58
CA ASP A 68 -16.69 -1.30 15.89
C ASP A 68 -15.70 -0.16 15.65
N PHE A 69 -14.42 -0.34 16.03
CA PHE A 69 -13.36 0.63 15.79
C PHE A 69 -13.03 0.76 14.30
N VAL A 70 -12.99 -0.37 13.58
CA VAL A 70 -12.79 -0.37 12.12
C VAL A 70 -13.91 0.39 11.42
N ASP A 71 -15.16 0.21 11.83
CA ASP A 71 -16.31 0.90 11.22
C ASP A 71 -16.32 2.39 11.55
N SER A 72 -16.07 2.77 12.80
CA SER A 72 -15.82 4.15 13.22
C SER A 72 -14.72 4.81 12.38
N TYR A 73 -13.58 4.11 12.23
CA TYR A 73 -12.46 4.58 11.42
C TYR A 73 -12.91 4.84 9.98
N LYS A 74 -13.57 3.86 9.36
CA LYS A 74 -13.99 3.93 7.96
C LYS A 74 -14.97 5.08 7.71
N ASN A 75 -15.91 5.31 8.63
CA ASN A 75 -16.88 6.40 8.55
C ASN A 75 -16.18 7.77 8.56
N ARG A 76 -15.21 7.95 9.47
CA ARG A 76 -14.45 9.20 9.55
C ARG A 76 -13.46 9.37 8.40
N TYR A 77 -12.71 8.33 8.05
CA TYR A 77 -11.71 8.36 6.99
C TYR A 77 -12.34 8.75 5.65
N ARG A 78 -13.54 8.25 5.33
CA ARG A 78 -14.29 8.61 4.12
C ARG A 78 -14.47 10.12 3.94
N VAL A 79 -14.58 10.88 5.03
CA VAL A 79 -14.84 12.32 5.01
C VAL A 79 -13.55 13.13 4.88
N ILE A 80 -12.45 12.65 5.47
CA ILE A 80 -11.23 13.45 5.62
C ILE A 80 -10.07 13.00 4.73
N SER A 81 -10.11 11.78 4.19
CA SER A 81 -8.95 11.16 3.53
C SER A 81 -8.39 11.99 2.40
N ILE A 82 -9.24 12.50 1.51
CA ILE A 82 -8.83 13.34 0.37
C ILE A 82 -8.15 14.62 0.87
N ALA A 83 -8.72 15.29 1.87
CA ALA A 83 -8.21 16.56 2.35
C ALA A 83 -6.91 16.44 3.17
N GLN A 84 -6.62 15.26 3.71
CA GLN A 84 -5.48 15.00 4.61
C GLN A 84 -4.49 13.96 4.07
N THR A 85 -4.55 13.71 2.76
CA THR A 85 -3.57 12.87 2.06
C THR A 85 -2.90 13.73 1.00
N THR A 86 -1.61 13.52 0.78
CA THR A 86 -0.85 14.12 -0.32
C THR A 86 -0.19 13.04 -1.16
N LEU A 87 0.11 13.34 -2.43
CA LEU A 87 1.07 12.54 -3.18
C LEU A 87 2.46 12.69 -2.57
N LEU A 88 3.20 11.60 -2.51
CA LEU A 88 4.63 11.66 -2.22
C LEU A 88 5.36 12.36 -3.36
N GLU A 89 6.51 12.94 -3.03
CA GLU A 89 7.35 13.62 -4.00
C GLU A 89 7.70 12.69 -5.16
N ASN A 90 7.51 13.16 -6.39
CA ASN A 90 7.76 12.41 -7.63
C ASN A 90 6.88 11.17 -7.87
N ALA A 91 5.84 10.93 -7.06
CA ALA A 91 4.98 9.76 -7.21
C ALA A 91 4.16 9.78 -8.51
N TYR A 92 3.68 10.96 -8.95
CA TYR A 92 2.98 11.11 -10.22
C TYR A 92 3.88 10.72 -11.39
N GLU A 93 5.11 11.26 -11.43
CA GLU A 93 6.12 10.99 -12.43
C GLU A 93 6.53 9.51 -12.44
N ALA A 94 6.59 8.88 -11.27
CA ALA A 94 6.86 7.45 -11.13
C ALA A 94 5.78 6.61 -11.83
N VAL A 95 4.50 6.87 -11.53
CA VAL A 95 3.36 6.15 -12.11
C VAL A 95 3.25 6.41 -13.61
N GLU A 96 3.43 7.66 -14.06
CA GLU A 96 3.41 8.01 -15.47
C GLU A 96 4.52 7.28 -16.25
N LEU A 97 5.74 7.24 -15.69
CA LEU A 97 6.86 6.53 -16.31
C LEU A 97 6.63 5.02 -16.30
N ALA A 98 6.11 4.46 -15.21
CA ALA A 98 5.77 3.04 -15.11
C ALA A 98 4.77 2.64 -16.20
N ALA A 99 3.75 3.45 -16.45
CA ALA A 99 2.75 3.22 -17.49
C ALA A 99 3.32 3.30 -18.91
N LYS A 100 4.43 4.02 -19.12
CA LYS A 100 5.14 4.06 -20.41
C LYS A 100 5.97 2.79 -20.66
N ILE A 101 6.51 2.16 -19.61
CA ILE A 101 7.41 1.00 -19.73
C ILE A 101 6.74 -0.34 -19.45
N GLY A 102 5.53 -0.34 -18.88
CA GLY A 102 4.86 -1.54 -18.43
C GLY A 102 3.36 -1.37 -18.20
N ARG A 103 2.76 -2.44 -17.70
CA ARG A 103 1.38 -2.51 -17.21
C ARG A 103 1.42 -2.27 -15.71
N VAL A 104 0.51 -1.44 -15.20
CA VAL A 104 0.62 -0.94 -13.82
C VAL A 104 -0.64 -1.29 -13.05
N SER A 105 -0.52 -1.66 -11.77
CA SER A 105 -1.65 -1.91 -10.87
C SER A 105 -1.28 -1.58 -9.42
N VAL A 106 -2.30 -1.41 -8.58
CA VAL A 106 -2.13 -1.17 -7.13
C VAL A 106 -2.47 -2.44 -6.36
N VAL A 107 -1.63 -2.78 -5.37
CA VAL A 107 -1.84 -3.87 -4.41
C VAL A 107 -1.63 -3.32 -2.99
N THR A 108 -2.73 -3.05 -2.29
CA THR A 108 -2.71 -2.36 -1.00
C THR A 108 -3.53 -3.10 0.07
N THR A 109 -3.17 -2.92 1.35
CA THR A 109 -3.99 -3.36 2.49
C THR A 109 -5.10 -2.37 2.85
N LYS A 110 -5.16 -1.21 2.19
CA LYS A 110 -6.30 -0.29 2.27
C LYS A 110 -7.51 -0.87 1.53
N THR A 111 -8.71 -0.59 2.03
CA THR A 111 -9.95 -0.93 1.31
C THR A 111 -10.04 -0.14 -0.01
N ARG A 112 -10.22 -0.82 -1.14
CA ARG A 112 -10.27 -0.26 -2.49
C ARG A 112 -11.29 0.88 -2.60
N THR A 113 -12.42 0.76 -1.90
CA THR A 113 -13.45 1.82 -1.83
C THR A 113 -12.90 3.18 -1.35
N TYR A 114 -11.87 3.21 -0.50
CA TYR A 114 -11.19 4.45 -0.07
C TYR A 114 -9.95 4.77 -0.89
N THR A 115 -9.37 3.78 -1.57
CA THR A 115 -8.23 3.97 -2.47
C THR A 115 -8.64 4.69 -3.75
N MET A 116 -9.73 4.27 -4.40
CA MET A 116 -10.10 4.80 -5.73
C MET A 116 -10.31 6.33 -5.72
N PRO A 117 -11.03 6.93 -4.77
CA PRO A 117 -11.20 8.39 -4.73
C PRO A 117 -9.88 9.15 -4.55
N LEU A 118 -8.90 8.58 -3.84
CA LEU A 118 -7.57 9.18 -3.70
C LEU A 118 -6.81 9.16 -5.02
N LEU A 119 -6.81 8.02 -5.72
CA LEU A 119 -6.17 7.88 -7.03
C LEU A 119 -6.79 8.82 -8.08
N GLU A 120 -8.12 8.99 -8.04
CA GLU A 120 -8.86 9.93 -8.90
C GLU A 120 -8.53 11.39 -8.55
N HIS A 121 -8.54 11.73 -7.26
CA HIS A 121 -8.20 13.07 -6.79
C HIS A 121 -6.78 13.50 -7.22
N PHE A 122 -5.83 12.57 -7.16
CA PHE A 122 -4.45 12.79 -7.60
C PHE A 122 -4.23 12.61 -9.10
N ASN A 123 -5.29 12.34 -9.87
CA ASN A 123 -5.24 12.14 -11.32
C ASN A 123 -4.21 11.08 -11.75
N ILE A 124 -4.13 9.97 -11.00
CA ILE A 124 -3.28 8.82 -11.33
C ILE A 124 -4.07 7.52 -11.55
N ALA A 125 -5.38 7.51 -11.24
CA ALA A 125 -6.25 6.34 -11.41
C ALA A 125 -6.19 5.73 -12.82
N GLN A 126 -6.11 6.57 -13.85
CA GLN A 126 -6.10 6.17 -15.26
C GLN A 126 -4.88 5.35 -15.69
N PHE A 127 -3.81 5.34 -14.90
CA PHE A 127 -2.60 4.57 -15.21
C PHE A 127 -2.71 3.11 -14.75
N PHE A 128 -3.62 2.80 -13.82
CA PHE A 128 -3.73 1.50 -13.20
C PHE A 128 -4.79 0.64 -13.90
N GLU A 129 -4.40 -0.58 -14.30
CA GLU A 129 -5.33 -1.56 -14.86
C GLU A 129 -6.22 -2.15 -13.77
N ILE A 130 -5.62 -2.51 -12.64
CA ILE A 130 -6.28 -3.14 -11.49
C ILE A 130 -5.90 -2.40 -10.21
N VAL A 131 -6.85 -2.27 -9.30
CA VAL A 131 -6.63 -1.83 -7.92
C VAL A 131 -7.18 -2.92 -7.02
N THR A 132 -6.28 -3.62 -6.33
CA THR A 132 -6.61 -4.68 -5.37
C THR A 132 -6.42 -4.14 -3.95
N GLY A 133 -7.52 -4.06 -3.21
CA GLY A 133 -7.56 -3.63 -1.82
C GLY A 133 -7.98 -4.74 -0.85
N ARG A 134 -8.12 -4.39 0.42
CA ARG A 134 -8.43 -5.33 1.52
C ARG A 134 -9.64 -6.22 1.28
N GLU A 135 -10.70 -5.68 0.68
CA GLU A 135 -11.97 -6.38 0.46
C GLU A 135 -11.92 -7.37 -0.71
N ASN A 136 -10.83 -7.37 -1.50
CA ASN A 136 -10.68 -8.26 -2.65
C ASN A 136 -10.05 -9.60 -2.30
N VAL A 137 -9.61 -9.79 -1.05
CA VAL A 137 -8.83 -10.95 -0.59
C VAL A 137 -9.28 -11.43 0.78
N GLN A 138 -9.06 -12.71 1.05
CA GLN A 138 -9.19 -13.27 2.39
C GLN A 138 -7.95 -12.95 3.23
N ASN A 139 -6.77 -13.22 2.68
CA ASN A 139 -5.47 -13.02 3.33
C ASN A 139 -4.79 -11.77 2.74
N PRO A 140 -4.64 -10.68 3.51
CA PRO A 140 -3.90 -9.50 3.07
C PRO A 140 -2.37 -9.70 3.19
N LYS A 141 -1.60 -8.77 2.62
CA LYS A 141 -0.14 -8.71 2.82
C LYS A 141 0.20 -8.85 4.32
N PRO A 142 1.16 -9.72 4.69
CA PRO A 142 2.25 -10.25 3.87
C PRO A 142 1.93 -11.52 3.06
N ASP A 143 0.69 -12.01 3.07
CA ASP A 143 0.30 -13.15 2.22
C ASP A 143 0.41 -12.79 0.72
N PRO A 144 0.78 -13.73 -0.17
CA PRO A 144 0.89 -13.47 -1.60
C PRO A 144 -0.47 -13.32 -2.32
N GLU A 145 -1.60 -13.69 -1.71
CA GLU A 145 -2.94 -13.67 -2.31
C GLU A 145 -3.27 -12.35 -3.05
N PRO A 146 -3.04 -11.15 -2.49
CA PRO A 146 -3.34 -9.89 -3.19
C PRO A 146 -2.57 -9.72 -4.49
N ILE A 147 -1.31 -10.16 -4.53
CA ILE A 147 -0.47 -10.11 -5.74
C ILE A 147 -0.99 -11.13 -6.76
N LEU A 148 -1.23 -12.38 -6.33
CA LEU A 148 -1.67 -13.46 -7.21
C LEU A 148 -3.05 -13.18 -7.83
N VAL A 149 -3.99 -12.63 -7.04
CA VAL A 149 -5.31 -12.20 -7.53
C VAL A 149 -5.17 -11.08 -8.57
N THR A 150 -4.30 -10.10 -8.32
CA THR A 150 -4.03 -9.01 -9.27
C THR A 150 -3.45 -9.53 -10.57
N LEU A 151 -2.42 -10.37 -10.50
CA LEU A 151 -1.78 -10.96 -11.68
C LEU A 151 -2.73 -11.82 -12.51
N LYS A 152 -3.62 -12.56 -11.85
CA LYS A 152 -4.68 -13.32 -12.53
C LYS A 152 -5.60 -12.40 -13.34
N GLN A 153 -6.04 -11.28 -12.75
CA GLN A 153 -6.90 -10.31 -13.45
C GLN A 153 -6.15 -9.60 -14.59
N MET A 154 -4.84 -9.45 -14.47
CA MET A 154 -3.98 -8.92 -15.53
C MET A 154 -3.65 -9.93 -16.63
N ASN A 155 -4.16 -11.16 -16.61
CA ASN A 155 -3.78 -12.22 -17.56
C ASN A 155 -2.25 -12.42 -17.61
N TYR A 156 -1.63 -12.49 -16.42
CA TYR A 156 -0.21 -12.75 -16.29
C TYR A 156 0.20 -14.11 -16.91
N ASP A 157 1.29 -14.10 -17.68
CA ASP A 157 1.96 -15.30 -18.22
C ASP A 157 3.44 -15.23 -17.84
N LYS A 158 3.89 -16.18 -17.03
CA LYS A 158 5.29 -16.25 -16.54
C LYS A 158 6.33 -16.38 -17.65
N ASN A 159 5.95 -16.85 -18.84
CA ASN A 159 6.86 -16.97 -19.98
C ASN A 159 7.00 -15.66 -20.76
N LYS A 160 6.16 -14.67 -20.49
CA LYS A 160 6.09 -13.40 -21.22
C LYS A 160 6.35 -12.18 -20.35
N HIS A 161 6.04 -12.29 -19.06
CA HIS A 161 6.02 -11.14 -18.16
C HIS A 161 7.05 -11.24 -17.04
N SER A 162 7.77 -10.14 -16.83
CA SER A 162 8.54 -9.89 -15.61
C SER A 162 7.71 -9.00 -14.67
N VAL A 163 7.56 -9.44 -13.43
CA VAL A 163 6.71 -8.77 -12.43
C VAL A 163 7.56 -8.18 -11.32
N TRP A 164 7.21 -6.97 -10.89
CA TRP A 164 7.86 -6.24 -9.81
C TRP A 164 6.82 -5.66 -8.84
N MET A 165 6.98 -5.93 -7.54
CA MET A 165 6.26 -5.23 -6.46
C MET A 165 7.12 -4.08 -5.94
N ILE A 166 6.55 -2.88 -5.84
CA ILE A 166 7.19 -1.70 -5.26
C ILE A 166 6.44 -1.34 -3.99
N GLY A 167 7.14 -1.31 -2.87
CA GLY A 167 6.54 -1.04 -1.56
C GLY A 167 7.57 -0.57 -0.54
N ASP A 168 7.11 0.13 0.49
CA ASP A 168 7.97 0.71 1.54
C ASP A 168 8.03 -0.15 2.81
N THR A 169 7.24 -1.22 2.91
CA THR A 169 7.21 -2.07 4.11
C THR A 169 7.71 -3.48 3.82
N LYS A 170 8.17 -4.19 4.87
CA LYS A 170 8.48 -5.63 4.73
C LYS A 170 7.28 -6.45 4.26
N LEU A 171 6.05 -6.01 4.51
CA LEU A 171 4.85 -6.75 4.13
C LEU A 171 4.74 -6.87 2.61
N ASP A 172 5.15 -5.84 1.88
CA ASP A 172 5.20 -5.81 0.42
C ASP A 172 6.22 -6.80 -0.11
N LEU A 173 7.41 -6.81 0.49
CA LEU A 173 8.53 -7.62 0.05
C LEU A 173 8.33 -9.10 0.38
N ILE A 174 7.77 -9.41 1.56
CA ILE A 174 7.38 -10.78 1.92
C ILE A 174 6.32 -11.29 0.95
N ALA A 175 5.25 -10.52 0.70
CA ALA A 175 4.20 -10.93 -0.23
C ALA A 175 4.76 -11.18 -1.65
N ALA A 176 5.70 -10.35 -2.11
CA ALA A 176 6.35 -10.52 -3.40
C ALA A 176 7.20 -11.80 -3.47
N ASN A 177 7.98 -12.08 -2.42
CA ASN A 177 8.80 -13.29 -2.32
C ASN A 177 7.94 -14.55 -2.30
N GLU A 178 6.87 -14.57 -1.50
CA GLU A 178 5.92 -15.69 -1.44
C GLU A 178 5.15 -15.86 -2.77
N ALA A 179 4.91 -14.78 -3.50
CA ALA A 179 4.31 -14.81 -4.84
C ALA A 179 5.31 -15.19 -5.94
N ASN A 180 6.59 -15.41 -5.60
CA ASN A 180 7.69 -15.70 -6.54
C ASN A 180 7.86 -14.62 -7.63
N ILE A 181 7.74 -13.35 -7.24
CA ILE A 181 8.00 -12.20 -8.13
C ILE A 181 9.12 -11.32 -7.56
N ASN A 182 9.66 -10.42 -8.39
CA ASN A 182 10.69 -9.49 -7.93
C ASN A 182 10.08 -8.37 -7.08
N SER A 183 10.91 -7.71 -6.29
CA SER A 183 10.49 -6.57 -5.48
C SER A 183 11.56 -5.47 -5.40
N VAL A 184 11.11 -4.22 -5.26
CA VAL A 184 11.95 -3.06 -4.94
C VAL A 184 11.40 -2.40 -3.68
N GLY A 185 12.22 -2.33 -2.64
CA GLY A 185 11.92 -1.57 -1.43
C GLY A 185 12.11 -0.08 -1.68
N VAL A 186 11.25 0.78 -1.14
CA VAL A 186 11.41 2.24 -1.21
C VAL A 186 11.48 2.89 0.17
N LEU A 187 12.31 3.93 0.31
CA LEU A 187 12.59 4.60 1.60
C LEU A 187 11.79 5.89 1.82
N CYS A 188 10.76 6.14 1.00
CA CYS A 188 9.91 7.32 1.10
C CYS A 188 8.74 7.18 2.10
N GLY A 189 8.62 6.00 2.73
CA GLY A 189 7.49 5.63 3.58
C GLY A 189 7.88 5.27 5.01
N TYR A 190 7.29 4.20 5.53
CA TYR A 190 7.32 3.81 6.94
C TYR A 190 8.42 2.80 7.27
N GLY A 191 8.82 1.96 6.31
CA GLY A 191 9.89 0.98 6.52
C GLY A 191 11.28 1.62 6.56
N ASN A 192 12.22 0.87 7.12
CA ASN A 192 13.63 1.29 7.19
C ASN A 192 14.51 0.38 6.33
N GLU A 193 15.61 0.93 5.82
CA GLU A 193 16.50 0.25 4.88
C GLU A 193 17.02 -1.09 5.40
N LYS A 194 17.40 -1.15 6.68
CA LYS A 194 17.94 -2.38 7.29
C LYS A 194 16.91 -3.52 7.20
N GLU A 195 15.66 -3.25 7.54
CA GLU A 195 14.59 -4.24 7.46
C GLU A 195 14.26 -4.62 6.01
N LEU A 196 14.16 -3.65 5.09
CA LEU A 196 13.84 -3.95 3.69
C LEU A 196 14.91 -4.82 3.02
N ARG A 197 16.19 -4.61 3.36
CA ARG A 197 17.32 -5.39 2.83
C ARG A 197 17.33 -6.84 3.28
N GLU A 198 16.55 -7.23 4.29
CA GLU A 198 16.36 -8.64 4.66
C GLU A 198 15.52 -9.40 3.60
N TYR A 199 14.72 -8.69 2.80
CA TYR A 199 13.76 -9.29 1.87
C TYR A 199 14.01 -8.96 0.40
N THR A 200 14.81 -7.94 0.08
CA THR A 200 15.21 -7.60 -1.29
C THR A 200 16.62 -7.02 -1.36
N ASN A 201 17.31 -7.26 -2.48
CA ASN A 201 18.60 -6.63 -2.78
C ASN A 201 18.44 -5.23 -3.39
N PHE A 202 17.22 -4.87 -3.81
CA PHE A 202 16.94 -3.61 -4.51
C PHE A 202 16.15 -2.67 -3.61
N VAL A 203 16.83 -1.64 -3.10
CA VAL A 203 16.24 -0.60 -2.28
C VAL A 203 16.57 0.75 -2.90
N GLU A 204 15.56 1.57 -3.11
CA GLU A 204 15.66 2.89 -3.74
C GLU A 204 15.06 3.97 -2.83
N SER A 205 15.43 5.23 -3.05
CA SER A 205 14.96 6.32 -2.18
C SER A 205 13.47 6.62 -2.35
N ASN A 206 12.88 6.39 -3.52
CA ASN A 206 11.47 6.63 -3.81
C ASN A 206 10.99 5.82 -5.04
N ALA A 207 9.68 5.86 -5.29
CA ALA A 207 9.04 5.18 -6.42
C ALA A 207 9.63 5.58 -7.78
N LEU A 208 9.97 6.85 -8.01
CA LEU A 208 10.52 7.29 -9.30
C LEU A 208 11.89 6.66 -9.58
N ASN A 209 12.76 6.59 -8.59
CA ASN A 209 14.07 5.96 -8.73
C ASN A 209 13.95 4.45 -8.96
N ALA A 210 13.02 3.78 -8.27
CA ALA A 210 12.67 2.38 -8.55
C ALA A 210 12.26 2.20 -10.03
N ILE A 211 11.38 3.05 -10.56
CA ILE A 211 10.96 2.94 -11.97
C ILE A 211 12.09 3.27 -12.95
N LYS A 212 12.94 4.24 -12.66
CA LYS A 212 14.13 4.54 -13.49
C LYS A 212 15.08 3.34 -13.55
N TYR A 213 15.28 2.64 -12.43
CA TYR A 213 16.02 1.40 -12.39
C TYR A 213 15.38 0.33 -13.29
N LEU A 214 14.08 0.07 -13.13
CA LEU A 214 13.35 -0.93 -13.94
C LEU A 214 13.29 -0.61 -15.44
N LYS A 215 13.34 0.67 -15.81
CA LYS A 215 13.40 1.09 -17.22
C LYS A 215 14.67 0.60 -17.92
N ASN A 216 15.78 0.49 -17.18
CA ASN A 216 17.09 0.14 -17.72
C ASN A 216 17.37 -1.38 -17.70
N LEU A 217 16.47 -2.18 -17.10
CA LEU A 217 16.48 -3.64 -17.14
C LEU A 217 15.81 -4.17 -18.41
#